data_AF-A0AAT9LZU2-F1
#
_entry.id   AF-A0AAT9LZU2-F1
#
_cell.length_a   1.000
_cell.length_b   1.000
_cell.length_c   1.000
_cell.angle_alpha   90.00
_cell.angle_beta   90.00
_cell.angle_gamma   90.00
#
_symmetry.space_group_name_H-M   'P 1'
#
loop_
_entity.id
_entity.type
_entity.pdbx_description
1 polymer ?
#
loop_
_entity_poly.entity_id
_entity_poly.type
_entity_poly.pdbx_seq_one_letter_code
_entity_poly.pdbx_strand_id
1 'polypeptide(L)'
;MKSTNATEAHWDSEWPDEGTVAVPATYLVNWAEVAEVIGIVALRSALAVLVALGHGPVRYSELSRTLHMDNKQLSRVLRRLREAQIVAREVNGVRRPIQVRYHLTPSGQNLMAILAELESWRLPRG
;
A
#
# COMPACT_ATOMS: atom_id res chain seq x y z
N MET A 1 49.21 -0.43 -34.44
CA MET A 1 48.12 -1.35 -34.84
C MET A 1 47.90 -2.31 -33.67
N LYS A 2 46.69 -2.24 -33.08
CA LYS A 2 45.97 -3.18 -32.19
C LYS A 2 46.69 -3.64 -30.91
N SER A 3 46.52 -2.92 -29.80
CA SER A 3 45.38 -3.01 -28.84
C SER A 3 45.44 -4.25 -27.97
N THR A 4 45.90 -4.02 -26.74
CA THR A 4 45.53 -4.71 -25.50
C THR A 4 44.06 -5.13 -25.48
N ASN A 5 43.78 -6.37 -25.06
CA ASN A 5 42.53 -6.62 -24.38
C ASN A 5 42.76 -7.47 -23.13
N ALA A 6 42.28 -6.90 -22.03
CA ALA A 6 42.33 -7.41 -20.68
C ALA A 6 41.10 -8.30 -20.40
N THR A 7 41.31 -9.31 -19.57
CA THR A 7 40.34 -9.87 -18.63
C THR A 7 39.02 -10.37 -19.25
N GLU A 8 39.04 -11.57 -19.81
CA GLU A 8 37.87 -12.45 -19.80
C GLU A 8 37.56 -12.82 -18.35
N ALA A 9 36.51 -12.21 -17.81
CA ALA A 9 35.94 -12.60 -16.53
C ALA A 9 35.30 -13.99 -16.70
N HIS A 10 35.94 -14.97 -16.09
CA HIS A 10 35.51 -16.35 -15.94
C HIS A 10 34.37 -16.41 -14.90
N TRP A 11 33.11 -16.38 -15.35
CA TRP A 11 31.91 -16.39 -14.51
C TRP A 11 31.40 -17.82 -14.18
N ASP A 12 32.16 -18.87 -14.51
CA ASP A 12 31.65 -20.25 -14.57
C ASP A 12 32.08 -21.20 -13.43
N SER A 13 32.72 -20.76 -12.35
CA SER A 13 33.17 -21.74 -11.33
C SER A 13 33.27 -21.24 -9.89
N GLU A 14 32.25 -20.55 -9.38
CA GLU A 14 32.10 -20.44 -7.93
C GLU A 14 30.65 -20.09 -7.52
N TRP A 15 29.68 -20.86 -8.02
CA TRP A 15 28.41 -20.96 -7.27
C TRP A 15 28.60 -22.06 -6.22
N PRO A 16 28.54 -21.77 -4.91
CA PRO A 16 28.68 -22.81 -3.92
C PRO A 16 27.52 -23.81 -4.06
N ASP A 17 27.88 -25.08 -4.25
CA ASP A 17 26.97 -26.22 -4.23
C ASP A 17 26.10 -26.18 -2.97
N GLU A 18 24.79 -26.15 -3.20
CA GLU A 18 23.67 -26.57 -2.33
C GLU A 18 23.90 -26.57 -0.80
N GLY A 19 24.53 -25.52 -0.27
CA GLY A 19 24.39 -25.16 1.13
C GLY A 19 23.03 -24.49 1.29
N THR A 20 22.18 -24.97 2.19
CA THR A 20 20.91 -24.34 2.56
C THR A 20 21.13 -22.88 2.92
N VAL A 21 21.07 -21.98 1.92
CA VAL A 21 20.98 -20.55 2.17
C VAL A 21 19.65 -20.40 2.89
N ALA A 22 19.71 -20.01 4.17
CA ALA A 22 18.52 -19.66 4.92
C ALA A 22 17.85 -18.51 4.17
N VAL A 23 16.84 -18.85 3.36
CA VAL A 23 16.00 -17.89 2.66
C VAL A 23 15.41 -17.01 3.76
N PRO A 24 15.81 -15.73 3.89
CA PRO A 24 15.25 -14.87 4.92
C PRO A 24 13.73 -14.91 4.82
N ALA A 25 13.00 -14.93 5.93
CA ALA A 25 11.53 -14.92 5.90
C ALA A 25 10.96 -13.79 5.01
N THR A 26 11.74 -12.73 4.77
CA THR A 26 11.50 -11.65 3.81
C THR A 26 11.26 -12.12 2.36
N TYR A 27 11.74 -13.29 1.95
CA TYR A 27 11.46 -13.89 0.64
C TYR A 27 10.17 -14.72 0.61
N LEU A 28 9.56 -14.99 1.76
CA LEU A 28 8.20 -15.53 1.85
C LEU A 28 7.14 -14.41 1.75
N VAL A 29 7.56 -13.15 1.61
CA VAL A 29 6.66 -12.04 1.32
C VAL A 29 6.04 -12.26 -0.04
N ASN A 30 4.71 -12.26 -0.09
CA ASN A 30 4.00 -12.24 -1.35
C ASN A 30 4.18 -10.86 -2.01
N TRP A 31 5.24 -10.71 -2.81
CA TRP A 31 5.56 -9.46 -3.49
C TRP A 31 4.46 -8.99 -4.45
N ALA A 32 3.61 -9.89 -4.95
CA ALA A 32 2.46 -9.51 -5.76
C ALA A 32 1.40 -8.75 -4.95
N GLU A 33 1.10 -9.21 -3.73
CA GLU A 33 0.20 -8.51 -2.81
C GLU A 33 0.78 -7.16 -2.37
N VAL A 34 2.08 -7.11 -2.09
CA VAL A 34 2.77 -5.84 -1.77
C VAL A 34 2.66 -4.85 -2.93
N ALA A 35 2.95 -5.29 -4.15
CA ALA A 35 2.85 -4.45 -5.35
C ALA A 35 1.41 -3.96 -5.59
N GLU A 36 0.41 -4.79 -5.31
CA GLU A 36 -1.00 -4.39 -5.39
C GLU A 36 -1.34 -3.28 -4.40
N VAL A 37 -0.98 -3.47 -3.11
CA VAL A 37 -1.21 -2.46 -2.07
C VAL A 37 -0.51 -1.15 -2.41
N ILE A 38 0.75 -1.21 -2.83
CA ILE A 38 1.52 -0.04 -3.30
C ILE A 38 0.80 0.63 -4.47
N GLY A 39 0.33 -0.14 -5.46
CA GLY A 39 -0.39 0.38 -6.61
C GLY A 39 -1.72 1.05 -6.24
N ILE A 40 -2.38 0.61 -5.16
CA ILE A 40 -3.59 1.26 -4.63
C ILE A 40 -3.21 2.58 -3.96
N VAL A 41 -2.26 2.58 -3.02
CA VAL A 41 -1.89 3.80 -2.25
C VAL A 41 -1.12 4.84 -3.04
N ALA A 42 -0.49 4.46 -4.16
CA ALA A 42 0.11 5.41 -5.09
C ALA A 42 -0.94 6.33 -5.75
N LEU A 43 -2.22 5.96 -5.73
CA LEU A 43 -3.29 6.80 -6.26
C LEU A 43 -3.60 7.93 -5.28
N ARG A 44 -3.57 9.18 -5.77
CA ARG A 44 -3.97 10.38 -5.01
C ARG A 44 -5.33 10.22 -4.32
N SER A 45 -6.28 9.59 -5.01
CA SER A 45 -7.64 9.38 -4.47
C SER A 45 -7.67 8.37 -3.32
N ALA A 46 -6.82 7.33 -3.35
CA ALA A 46 -6.70 6.39 -2.24
C ALA A 46 -6.12 7.09 -1.01
N LEU A 47 -5.02 7.85 -1.18
CA LEU A 47 -4.43 8.62 -0.07
C LEU A 47 -5.42 9.62 0.53
N ALA A 48 -6.19 10.32 -0.29
CA ALA A 48 -7.21 11.25 0.20
C ALA A 48 -8.28 10.55 1.07
N VAL A 49 -8.70 9.34 0.69
CA VAL A 49 -9.61 8.52 1.50
C VAL A 49 -8.93 8.06 2.78
N LEU A 50 -7.69 7.57 2.72
CA LEU A 50 -6.97 7.09 3.90
C LEU A 50 -6.74 8.21 4.93
N VAL A 51 -6.35 9.40 4.49
CA VAL A 51 -6.19 10.58 5.35
C VAL A 51 -7.51 10.99 5.99
N ALA A 52 -8.62 10.99 5.24
CA ALA A 52 -9.93 11.29 5.80
C ALA A 52 -10.34 10.29 6.89
N LEU A 53 -10.06 9.00 6.68
CA LEU A 53 -10.38 7.92 7.62
C LEU A 53 -9.40 7.82 8.81
N GLY A 54 -8.23 8.47 8.73
CA GLY A 54 -7.26 8.53 9.83
C GLY A 54 -7.80 9.20 11.09
N HIS A 55 -8.84 10.04 10.97
CA HIS A 55 -9.50 10.73 12.08
C HIS A 55 -10.64 9.91 12.71
N GLY A 56 -10.97 8.74 12.15
CA GLY A 56 -12.02 7.87 12.64
C GLY A 56 -13.07 7.49 11.58
N PRO A 57 -14.17 6.84 11.99
CA PRO A 57 -15.17 6.32 11.06
C PRO A 57 -15.99 7.40 10.35
N VAL A 58 -16.01 7.41 9.01
CA VAL A 58 -16.69 8.43 8.18
C VAL A 58 -17.76 7.80 7.29
N ARG A 59 -18.86 8.52 7.03
CA ARG A 59 -19.93 8.05 6.13
C ARG A 59 -19.56 8.23 4.65
N TYR A 60 -20.14 7.40 3.79
CA TYR A 60 -19.94 7.51 2.33
C TYR A 60 -20.24 8.92 1.79
N SER A 61 -21.40 9.48 2.14
CA SER A 61 -21.83 10.79 1.65
C SER A 61 -20.92 11.93 2.11
N GLU A 62 -20.33 11.77 3.30
CA GLU A 62 -19.39 12.72 3.86
C GLU A 62 -18.02 12.62 3.17
N LEU A 63 -17.54 11.41 2.88
CA LEU A 63 -16.35 11.20 2.06
C LEU A 63 -16.51 11.80 0.66
N SER A 64 -17.63 11.52 -0.03
CA SER A 64 -17.89 12.04 -1.38
C SER A 64 -17.89 13.58 -1.39
N ARG A 65 -18.55 14.20 -0.41
CA ARG A 65 -18.61 15.66 -0.29
C ARG A 65 -17.25 16.28 0.05
N THR A 66 -16.56 15.75 1.06
CA THR A 66 -15.31 16.33 1.57
C THR A 66 -14.16 16.18 0.58
N LEU A 67 -14.12 15.05 -0.12
CA LEU A 67 -13.05 14.75 -1.08
C LEU A 67 -13.38 15.18 -2.51
N HIS A 68 -14.56 15.79 -2.73
CA HIS A 68 -15.08 16.16 -4.04
C HIS A 68 -15.01 15.01 -5.06
N MET A 69 -15.26 13.78 -4.61
CA MET A 69 -15.25 12.59 -5.45
C MET A 69 -16.66 12.22 -5.88
N ASP A 70 -16.80 11.92 -7.17
CA ASP A 70 -18.03 11.32 -7.67
C ASP A 70 -18.25 9.91 -7.09
N ASN A 71 -19.50 9.44 -7.16
CA ASN A 71 -19.88 8.15 -6.60
C ASN A 71 -19.13 6.98 -7.25
N LYS A 72 -18.77 7.08 -8.54
CA LYS A 72 -18.12 6.00 -9.28
C LYS A 72 -16.66 5.85 -8.82
N GLN A 73 -15.94 6.95 -8.70
CA GLN A 73 -14.57 7.02 -8.23
C GLN A 73 -14.48 6.62 -6.76
N LEU A 74 -15.31 7.18 -5.89
CA LEU A 74 -15.28 6.84 -4.47
C LEU A 74 -15.62 5.36 -4.23
N SER A 75 -16.63 4.83 -4.92
CA SER A 75 -16.98 3.39 -4.81
C SER A 75 -15.84 2.50 -5.28
N ARG A 76 -15.15 2.87 -6.37
CA ARG A 76 -13.99 2.12 -6.88
C ARG A 76 -12.85 2.12 -5.88
N VAL A 77 -12.51 3.28 -5.31
CA VAL A 77 -11.42 3.43 -4.34
C VAL A 77 -11.73 2.66 -3.06
N LEU A 78 -12.91 2.85 -2.47
CA LEU A 78 -13.33 2.12 -1.28
C LEU A 78 -13.46 0.61 -1.51
N ARG A 79 -13.78 0.17 -2.73
CA ARG A 79 -13.76 -1.27 -3.06
C ARG A 79 -12.33 -1.81 -3.00
N ARG A 80 -11.39 -1.19 -3.71
CA ARG A 80 -9.98 -1.63 -3.73
C ARG A 80 -9.34 -1.63 -2.33
N LEU A 81 -9.58 -0.58 -1.56
CA LEU A 81 -9.07 -0.48 -0.18
C LEU A 81 -9.69 -1.53 0.76
N ARG A 82 -10.95 -1.93 0.54
CA ARG A 82 -11.58 -3.01 1.31
C ARG A 82 -11.11 -4.39 0.88
N GLU A 83 -10.96 -4.63 -0.41
CA GLU A 83 -10.43 -5.89 -0.95
C GLU A 83 -9.02 -6.15 -0.40
N ALA A 84 -8.18 -5.11 -0.37
CA ALA A 84 -6.85 -5.13 0.24
C ALA A 84 -6.85 -5.12 1.80
N GLN A 85 -8.01 -5.22 2.46
CA GLN A 85 -8.15 -5.22 3.92
C GLN A 85 -7.57 -3.98 4.64
N ILE A 86 -7.46 -2.84 3.96
CA ILE A 86 -6.95 -1.57 4.51
C ILE A 86 -8.09 -0.76 5.16
N VAL A 87 -9.28 -0.84 4.57
CA VAL A 87 -10.50 -0.17 5.04
C VAL A 87 -11.56 -1.22 5.34
N ALA A 88 -12.33 -1.01 6.39
CA ALA A 88 -13.52 -1.80 6.71
C ALA A 88 -14.79 -0.95 6.57
N ARG A 89 -15.91 -1.64 6.37
CA ARG A 89 -17.25 -1.05 6.30
C ARG A 89 -18.03 -1.53 7.53
N GLU A 90 -18.44 -0.58 8.36
CA GLU A 90 -19.30 -0.81 9.51
C GLU A 90 -20.74 -0.39 9.17
N VAL A 91 -21.71 -1.20 9.60
CA VAL A 91 -23.13 -0.90 9.45
C VAL A 91 -23.73 -0.72 10.85
N ASN A 92 -23.96 0.54 11.23
CA ASN A 92 -24.52 0.88 12.51
C ASN A 92 -26.06 0.88 12.42
N GLY A 93 -26.68 -0.01 13.19
CA GLY A 93 -28.13 -0.14 13.38
C GLY A 93 -28.75 -1.39 12.75
N VAL A 94 -29.49 -2.15 13.56
CA VAL A 94 -30.36 -3.27 13.11
C VAL A 94 -31.72 -2.75 12.60
N ARG A 95 -32.09 -1.50 12.95
CA ARG A 95 -33.30 -0.79 12.46
C ARG A 95 -32.95 0.64 12.02
N ARG A 96 -33.85 1.24 11.22
CA ARG A 96 -33.62 2.54 10.56
C ARG A 96 -33.39 3.70 11.57
N PRO A 97 -32.52 4.68 11.22
CA PRO A 97 -31.77 4.75 9.97
C PRO A 97 -30.48 3.91 10.05
N ILE A 98 -30.34 2.93 9.15
CA ILE A 98 -29.11 2.16 8.98
C ILE A 98 -28.03 3.13 8.46
N GLN A 99 -26.91 3.25 9.19
CA GLN A 99 -25.80 4.12 8.79
C GLN A 99 -24.60 3.27 8.40
N VAL A 100 -24.09 3.51 7.19
CA VAL A 100 -22.85 2.89 6.74
C VAL A 100 -21.69 3.84 7.01
N ARG A 101 -20.70 3.36 7.76
CA ARG A 101 -19.44 4.05 8.00
C ARG A 101 -18.27 3.23 7.47
N TYR A 102 -17.19 3.92 7.16
CA TYR A 102 -15.92 3.33 6.76
C TYR A 102 -14.86 3.75 7.76
N HIS A 103 -13.93 2.86 8.07
CA HIS A 103 -12.82 3.15 8.97
C HIS A 103 -11.58 2.37 8.54
N LEU A 104 -10.40 2.81 8.99
CA LEU A 104 -9.18 2.03 8.81
C LEU A 104 -9.26 0.74 9.62
N THR A 105 -8.81 -0.36 9.04
CA THR A 105 -8.49 -1.59 9.78
C THR A 105 -7.21 -1.40 10.59
N PRO A 106 -6.85 -2.33 11.51
CA PRO A 106 -5.53 -2.31 12.13
C PRO A 106 -4.38 -2.28 11.11
N SER A 107 -4.49 -3.08 10.04
CA SER A 107 -3.50 -3.06 8.94
C SER A 107 -3.47 -1.71 8.21
N GLY A 108 -4.62 -1.08 8.00
CA GLY A 108 -4.68 0.26 7.40
C GLY A 108 -4.08 1.36 8.28
N GLN A 109 -4.18 1.24 9.61
CA GLN A 109 -3.50 2.14 10.54
C GLN A 109 -1.98 1.95 10.51
N ASN A 110 -1.50 0.69 10.47
CA ASN A 110 -0.07 0.40 10.30
C ASN A 110 0.46 0.94 8.95
N LEU A 111 -0.31 0.82 7.88
CA LEU A 111 0.04 1.39 6.58
C LEU A 111 0.17 2.92 6.64
N MET A 112 -0.73 3.60 7.36
CA MET A 112 -0.63 5.05 7.56
C MET A 112 0.65 5.44 8.31
N ALA A 113 1.09 4.64 9.28
CA ALA A 113 2.36 4.87 9.98
C ALA A 113 3.56 4.74 9.01
N ILE A 114 3.59 3.70 8.18
CA ILE A 114 4.63 3.51 7.15
C ILE A 114 4.64 4.68 6.16
N LEU A 115 3.46 5.11 5.69
CA LEU A 115 3.35 6.25 4.78
C LEU A 115 3.84 7.56 5.41
N ALA A 116 3.63 7.75 6.72
CA ALA A 116 4.16 8.90 7.46
C ALA A 116 5.69 8.82 7.60
N GLU A 117 6.26 7.64 7.83
CA GLU A 117 7.71 7.45 7.83
C GLU A 117 8.34 7.78 6.47
N LEU A 118 7.68 7.46 5.35
CA LEU A 118 8.17 7.85 4.02
C LEU A 118 8.32 9.36 3.85
N GLU A 119 7.54 10.19 4.55
CA GLU A 119 7.72 11.63 4.54
C GLU A 119 9.08 12.04 5.12
N SER A 120 9.53 11.33 6.17
CA SER A 120 10.83 11.59 6.81
C SER A 120 12.04 11.29 5.91
N TRP A 121 11.84 10.49 4.85
CA TRP A 121 12.89 10.18 3.87
C TRP A 121 13.11 11.28 2.85
N ARG A 122 12.28 12.34 2.87
CA ARG A 122 12.60 13.54 2.11
C ARG A 122 13.91 14.11 2.63
N LEU A 123 14.94 14.08 1.77
CA LEU A 123 16.22 14.74 2.03
C LEU A 123 15.95 16.17 2.54
N PRO A 124 16.69 16.65 3.56
CA PRO A 124 16.57 18.02 4.01
C PRO A 124 16.72 18.93 2.78
N ARG A 125 15.68 19.73 2.51
CA ARG A 125 15.77 20.79 1.52
C ARG A 125 16.68 21.88 2.09
N GLY A 126 17.98 21.68 1.91
CA GLY A 126 19.00 22.74 2.02
C GLY A 126 19.00 23.61 0.77
#